data_AF-A0A6A7RRM5-F1
#
_entry.id   AF-A0A6A7RRM5-F1
#
_cell.length_a   1.000
_cell.length_b   1.000
_cell.length_c   1.000
_cell.angle_alpha   90.00
_cell.angle_beta   90.00
_cell.angle_gamma   90.00
#
_symmetry.space_group_name_H-M   'P 1'
#
loop_
_entity.id
_entity.type
_entity.pdbx_description
1 polymer ?
#
loop_
_entity_poly.entity_id
_entity_poly.type
_entity_poly.pdbx_seq_one_letter_code
_entity_poly.pdbx_strand_id
1 'polypeptide(L)'
;MRAIFALLAFSFSTAASSACYIIYTRSNEVIWQGSSPPVAMNTLYIDAEVQKKVPKGHMVILIGSPAPCPEIDLTVPRRTMRQAAAEMNNN
;
A
#
# COMPACT_ATOMS: atom_id res chain seq x y z
N MET A 1 -7.79 4.26 51.26
CA MET A 1 -7.56 3.10 50.38
C MET A 1 -7.51 3.60 48.94
N ARG A 2 -6.30 3.61 48.36
CA ARG A 2 -5.98 4.12 47.02
C ARG A 2 -5.79 2.91 46.10
N ALA A 3 -6.81 2.54 45.33
CA ALA A 3 -6.68 1.50 44.31
C ALA A 3 -7.76 1.68 43.23
N ILE A 4 -7.70 2.80 42.50
CA ILE A 4 -8.56 3.04 41.31
C ILE A 4 -7.67 3.45 40.13
N PHE A 5 -6.58 2.71 39.89
CA PHE A 5 -5.64 2.98 38.79
C PHE A 5 -5.21 1.71 38.03
N ALA A 6 -6.07 0.70 37.95
CA ALA A 6 -5.77 -0.56 37.24
C ALA A 6 -6.68 -0.79 36.02
N LEU A 7 -6.96 0.26 35.25
CA LEU A 7 -7.65 0.17 33.94
C LEU A 7 -6.83 0.83 32.81
N LEU A 8 -5.52 0.96 33.02
CA LEU A 8 -4.55 1.22 31.97
C LEU A 8 -4.00 -0.12 31.48
N ALA A 9 -3.89 -0.28 30.16
CA ALA A 9 -3.23 -1.38 29.45
C ALA A 9 -4.10 -2.52 28.90
N PHE A 10 -5.33 -2.24 28.45
CA PHE A 10 -5.73 -2.79 27.14
C PHE A 10 -5.11 -1.91 26.04
N SER A 11 -3.78 -1.90 26.02
CA SER A 11 -2.99 -1.47 24.88
C SER A 11 -3.20 -2.56 23.84
N PHE A 12 -4.30 -2.47 23.10
CA PHE A 12 -4.38 -3.17 21.83
C PHE A 12 -3.28 -2.56 20.97
N SER A 13 -2.08 -3.12 21.07
CA SER A 13 -1.07 -3.00 20.02
C SER A 13 -1.71 -3.65 18.82
N THR A 14 -2.48 -2.87 18.06
CA THR A 14 -2.67 -3.12 16.66
C THR A 14 -1.28 -3.00 16.05
N ALA A 15 -0.51 -4.08 16.13
CA ALA A 15 0.43 -4.42 15.08
C ALA A 15 -0.41 -4.71 13.84
N ALA A 16 -1.12 -3.67 13.35
CA ALA A 16 -1.66 -3.64 12.03
C ALA A 16 -0.42 -3.72 11.16
N SER A 17 -0.12 -4.92 10.69
CA SER A 17 0.85 -5.16 9.63
C SER A 17 0.54 -4.13 8.55
N SER A 18 1.36 -3.09 8.46
CA SER A 18 1.18 -1.96 7.55
C SER A 18 1.57 -2.40 6.14
N ALA A 19 0.78 -3.30 5.58
CA ALA A 19 0.90 -3.67 4.18
C ALA A 19 0.43 -2.47 3.35
N CYS A 20 1.26 -2.02 2.42
CA CYS A 20 0.87 -1.07 1.39
C CYS A 20 0.70 -1.84 0.09
N TYR A 21 -0.55 -1.92 -0.37
CA TYR A 21 -0.91 -2.58 -1.61
C TYR A 21 -0.84 -1.54 -2.72
N ILE A 22 -0.16 -1.87 -3.81
CA ILE A 22 0.08 -0.93 -4.90
C ILE A 22 -0.24 -1.63 -6.22
N ILE A 23 -1.07 -1.03 -7.06
CA ILE A 23 -1.32 -1.52 -8.43
C ILE A 23 -0.62 -0.61 -9.43
N TYR A 24 0.17 -1.25 -10.28
CA TYR A 24 0.85 -0.64 -11.40
C TYR A 24 0.18 -1.01 -12.71
N THR A 25 0.24 -0.12 -13.69
CA THR A 25 -0.03 -0.45 -15.09
C THR A 25 1.10 -1.30 -15.69
N ARG A 26 0.91 -1.74 -16.94
CA ARG A 26 1.98 -2.35 -17.73
C ARG A 26 3.21 -1.45 -17.92
N SER A 27 3.03 -0.13 -17.93
CA SER A 27 4.13 0.85 -18.06
C SER A 27 4.83 1.15 -16.73
N ASN A 28 4.50 0.43 -15.66
CA ASN A 28 4.97 0.68 -14.29
C ASN A 28 4.50 2.04 -13.74
N GLU A 29 3.32 2.52 -14.16
CA GLU A 29 2.69 3.68 -13.54
C GLU A 29 1.80 3.27 -12.38
N VAL A 30 1.94 3.93 -11.24
CA VAL A 30 1.06 3.69 -10.09
C VAL A 30 -0.32 4.28 -10.40
N ILE A 31 -1.36 3.45 -10.31
CA ILE A 31 -2.74 3.88 -10.54
C ILE A 31 -3.65 3.70 -9.33
N TRP A 32 -3.23 2.90 -8.36
CA TRP A 32 -3.94 2.70 -7.12
C TRP A 32 -2.96 2.31 -6.02
N GLN A 33 -3.16 2.81 -4.81
CA GLN A 33 -2.45 2.35 -3.61
C GLN A 33 -3.34 2.48 -2.37
N GLY A 34 -3.12 1.62 -1.37
CA GLY A 34 -3.89 1.67 -0.13
C GLY A 34 -3.42 0.67 0.93
N SER A 35 -3.90 0.86 2.15
CA SER A 35 -3.62 0.00 3.31
C SER A 35 -4.46 -1.29 3.36
N SER A 36 -5.50 -1.38 2.52
CA SER A 36 -6.38 -2.55 2.41
C SER A 36 -6.33 -3.10 0.99
N PRO A 37 -6.31 -4.43 0.79
CA PRO A 37 -6.21 -5.00 -0.54
C PRO A 37 -7.45 -4.64 -1.39
N PRO A 38 -7.28 -4.22 -2.66
CA PRO A 38 -8.38 -3.83 -3.55
C PRO A 38 -9.05 -5.03 -4.24
N VAL A 39 -8.49 -6.23 -4.03
CA VAL A 39 -8.90 -7.53 -4.60
C VAL A 39 -8.97 -8.58 -3.48
N ALA A 40 -9.64 -9.69 -3.73
CA ALA A 40 -9.71 -10.80 -2.79
C ALA A 40 -8.33 -11.46 -2.62
N MET A 41 -7.88 -11.64 -1.38
CA MET A 41 -6.56 -12.20 -1.03
C MET A 41 -6.60 -13.69 -0.65
N ASN A 42 -7.77 -14.32 -0.68
CA ASN A 42 -7.99 -15.72 -0.29
C ASN A 42 -7.94 -16.70 -1.48
N THR A 43 -7.22 -16.34 -2.54
CA THR A 43 -7.08 -17.12 -3.77
C THR A 43 -5.62 -17.30 -4.14
N LEU A 44 -5.29 -18.42 -4.78
CA LEU A 44 -3.95 -18.66 -5.35
C LEU A 44 -3.68 -17.82 -6.61
N TYR A 45 -4.73 -17.24 -7.21
CA TYR A 45 -4.65 -16.50 -8.47
C TYR A 45 -4.91 -15.01 -8.29
N ILE A 46 -4.13 -14.36 -7.41
CA ILE A 46 -4.25 -12.92 -7.13
C ILE A 46 -4.13 -12.09 -8.41
N ASP A 47 -3.21 -12.46 -9.31
CA ASP A 47 -3.06 -11.77 -10.60
C ASP A 47 -4.36 -11.75 -11.39
N ALA A 48 -5.10 -12.87 -11.46
CA ALA A 48 -6.37 -12.93 -12.18
C ALA A 48 -7.42 -11.97 -11.60
N GLU A 49 -7.46 -11.79 -10.27
CA GLU A 49 -8.34 -10.80 -9.64
C GLU A 49 -7.91 -9.36 -9.94
N VAL A 50 -6.60 -9.10 -10.03
CA VAL A 50 -6.06 -7.80 -10.43
C VAL A 50 -6.41 -7.51 -11.89
N GLN A 51 -6.25 -8.49 -12.80
CA GLN A 51 -6.56 -8.32 -14.23
C GLN A 51 -8.03 -7.94 -14.49
N LYS A 52 -8.98 -8.38 -13.64
CA LYS A 52 -10.40 -7.99 -13.74
C LYS A 52 -10.63 -6.50 -13.51
N LYS A 53 -9.81 -5.86 -12.68
CA LYS A 53 -9.91 -4.42 -12.35
C LYS A 53 -8.99 -3.57 -13.20
N VAL A 54 -7.78 -4.06 -13.45
CA VAL A 54 -6.71 -3.35 -14.16
C VAL A 54 -6.10 -4.30 -15.18
N PRO A 55 -6.62 -4.32 -16.42
CA PRO A 55 -6.07 -5.16 -17.48
C PRO A 55 -4.60 -4.82 -17.76
N LYS A 56 -3.75 -5.85 -17.81
CA LYS A 56 -2.28 -5.78 -17.96
C LYS A 56 -1.57 -5.08 -16.80
N GLY A 57 -2.26 -4.80 -15.71
CA GLY A 57 -1.66 -4.29 -14.48
C GLY A 57 -1.01 -5.40 -13.67
N HIS A 58 -0.30 -5.03 -12.61
CA HIS A 58 0.20 -5.98 -11.61
C HIS A 58 0.17 -5.33 -10.23
N MET A 59 -0.01 -6.15 -9.19
CA MET A 59 -0.05 -5.70 -7.81
C MET A 59 1.25 -6.04 -7.08
N VAL A 60 1.76 -5.09 -6.31
CA VAL A 60 2.89 -5.23 -5.40
C VAL A 60 2.39 -5.02 -3.97
N ILE A 61 2.93 -5.80 -3.03
CA ILE A 61 2.57 -5.73 -1.61
C ILE A 61 3.84 -5.40 -0.83
N LEU A 62 3.90 -4.21 -0.25
CA LEU A 62 5.01 -3.80 0.60
C LEU A 62 4.64 -4.13 2.05
N ILE A 63 5.29 -5.13 2.63
CA ILE A 63 5.12 -5.53 4.03
C ILE A 63 6.15 -4.79 4.88
N GLY A 64 5.72 -4.24 6.02
CA GLY A 64 6.62 -3.52 6.94
C GLY A 64 6.97 -2.11 6.48
N SER A 65 6.21 -1.54 5.53
CA SER A 65 6.32 -0.11 5.21
C SER A 65 5.97 0.71 6.46
N PRO A 66 6.73 1.75 6.83
CA PRO A 66 6.31 2.67 7.88
C PRO A 66 4.94 3.24 7.50
N ALA A 67 3.96 3.09 8.40
CA ALA A 67 2.62 3.63 8.20
C ALA A 67 2.65 5.17 8.28
N PRO A 68 1.80 5.87 7.51
CA PRO A 68 0.74 5.36 6.64
C PRO A 68 1.21 5.02 5.20
N CYS A 69 0.50 4.09 4.54
CA CYS A 69 0.59 3.93 3.08
C CYS A 69 0.08 5.25 2.46
N PRO A 70 0.91 6.00 1.73
CA PRO A 70 0.50 7.31 1.21
C PRO A 70 -0.72 7.14 0.30
N GLU A 71 -1.54 8.18 0.12
CA GLU A 71 -2.59 8.17 -0.90
C GLU A 71 -2.01 8.64 -2.24
N ILE A 72 -2.48 8.09 -3.37
CA ILE A 72 -2.06 8.62 -4.68
C ILE A 72 -2.79 9.92 -4.93
N ASP A 73 -2.02 10.96 -5.22
CA ASP A 73 -2.55 12.18 -5.80
C ASP A 73 -2.72 11.99 -7.32
N LEU A 74 -3.97 11.86 -7.78
CA LEU A 74 -4.33 11.73 -9.19
C LEU A 74 -4.35 13.09 -9.92
N THR A 75 -4.21 14.20 -9.19
CA THR A 75 -4.24 15.57 -9.74
C THR A 75 -2.88 16.04 -10.24
N VAL A 76 -1.79 15.42 -9.77
CA VAL A 76 -0.43 15.71 -10.21
C VAL A 76 -0.08 14.84 -11.43
N PRO A 77 0.53 15.40 -12.49
CA PRO A 77 1.03 14.60 -13.61
C PRO A 77 1.97 13.49 -13.11
N ARG A 78 1.60 12.24 -13.38
CA ARG A 78 2.39 11.08 -12.96
C ARG A 78 3.75 11.10 -13.65
N ARG A 79 4.82 11.02 -12.86
CA ARG A 79 6.17 10.86 -13.39
C ARG A 79 6.35 9.45 -13.91
N THR A 80 7.06 9.33 -15.03
CA THR A 80 7.53 8.03 -15.52
C THR A 80 8.63 7.50 -14.58
N MET A 81 8.79 6.16 -14.51
CA MET A 81 9.90 5.54 -13.77
C MET A 81 11.27 6.09 -14.19
N ARG A 82 11.42 6.44 -15.48
CA ARG A 82 12.63 7.08 -16.01
C ARG A 82 12.89 8.46 -15.39
N GLN A 83 11.85 9.28 -15.23
CA GLN A 83 11.98 10.60 -14.59
C GLN A 83 12.31 10.46 -13.09
N ALA A 84 11.65 9.54 -12.39
CA ALA A 84 11.93 9.27 -10.97
C ALA A 84 13.38 8.78 -10.76
N ALA A 85 13.86 7.85 -11.60
CA ALA A 85 15.23 7.36 -11.51
C ALA A 85 16.29 8.44 -11.78
N ALA A 86 16.02 9.37 -12.70
CA ALA A 86 16.93 10.48 -12.98
C ALA A 86 17.10 11.42 -11.77
N GLU A 87 16.03 11.67 -11.01
CA GLU A 87 16.08 12.50 -9.80
C GLU A 87 16.84 11.81 -8.65
N MET A 88 16.67 10.50 -8.49
CA MET A 88 17.42 9.74 -7.48
C MET A 88 18.93 9.74 -7.73
N ASN A 89 19.36 9.80 -8.99
CA ASN A 89 20.77 9.89 -9.36
C ASN A 89 21.34 11.32 -9.21
N ASN A 90 20.48 12.32 -9.09
CA ASN A 90 20.86 13.73 -8.96
C ASN A 90 20.78 14.24 -7.51
N ASN A 91 20.43 13.37 -6.55
CA ASN A 91 20.40 13.61 -5.11
C ASN A 91 21.52 12.82 -4.41
#